data_AF-A0A8S3EKI9-F1
#
_entry.id   AF-A0A8S3EKI9-F1
#
_cell.length_a   1.000
_cell.length_b   1.000
_cell.length_c   1.000
_cell.angle_alpha   90.00
_cell.angle_beta   90.00
_cell.angle_gamma   90.00
#
_symmetry.space_group_name_H-M   'P 1'
#
loop_
_entity.id
_entity.type
_entity.pdbx_description
1 polymer ?
#
loop_
_entity_poly.entity_id
_entity_poly.type
_entity_poly.pdbx_seq_one_letter_code
_entity_poly.pdbx_strand_id
1 'polypeptide(L)' 'MNERYTFESAHPQSSSHIVITHTNPVVPVLVGPQIPRQEREETRERYSRALLTLFVPWRSV' A
#
# COMPACT_ATOMS: atom_id res chain seq x y z
N MET A 1 3.17 22.44 -6.97
CA MET A 1 4.40 21.65 -6.80
C MET A 1 4.01 20.36 -6.11
N ASN A 2 4.27 19.19 -6.70
CA ASN A 2 4.02 17.91 -6.04
C ASN A 2 5.11 17.70 -4.97
N GLU A 3 4.78 17.97 -3.71
CA GLU A 3 5.62 17.50 -2.60
C GLU A 3 5.67 15.97 -2.67
N ARG A 4 6.87 15.42 -2.87
CA ARG A 4 7.08 13.98 -2.88
C ARG A 4 7.05 13.52 -1.44
N TYR A 5 5.98 12.82 -1.05
CA TYR A 5 5.92 12.17 0.25
C TYR A 5 7.01 11.09 0.30
N THR A 6 7.79 11.06 1.37
CA THR A 6 8.77 10.00 1.65
C THR A 6 8.23 9.10 2.75
N PHE A 7 8.64 7.83 2.75
CA PHE A 7 8.33 6.97 3.90
C PHE A 7 9.03 7.47 5.16
N GLU A 8 8.47 7.13 6.34
CA GLU A 8 9.16 7.33 7.61
C GLU A 8 10.52 6.64 7.63
N SER A 9 11.48 7.19 8.37
CA SER A 9 12.84 6.62 8.47
C SER A 9 12.86 5.17 8.93
N ALA A 10 11.89 4.76 9.74
CA ALA A 10 11.73 3.39 10.24
C ALA A 10 11.32 2.38 9.16
N HIS A 11 10.79 2.84 8.01
CA HIS A 11 10.37 1.95 6.95
C HIS A 11 11.59 1.34 6.23
N PRO A 12 11.63 0.01 6.00
CA PRO A 12 12.79 -0.66 5.38
C PRO A 12 13.18 -0.10 4.00
N GLN A 13 12.24 0.56 3.32
CA GLN A 13 12.43 1.12 1.98
C GLN A 13 12.50 2.66 1.95
N SER A 14 12.63 3.32 3.10
CA SER A 14 12.64 4.80 3.21
C SER A 14 13.71 5.49 2.38
N SER A 15 14.86 4.83 2.19
CA SER A 15 15.97 5.33 1.40
C SER A 15 15.90 4.99 -0.10
N SER A 16 15.04 4.04 -0.49
CA SER A 16 15.00 3.49 -1.86
C SER A 16 13.73 3.82 -2.62
N HIS A 17 12.64 4.19 -1.93
CA HIS A 17 11.33 4.38 -2.54
C HIS A 17 10.72 5.73 -2.14
N ILE A 18 9.85 6.27 -2.99
CA ILE A 18 9.05 7.47 -2.73
C ILE A 18 7.56 7.11 -2.69
N VAL A 19 6.78 7.84 -1.89
CA VAL A 19 5.32 7.73 -1.84
C VAL A 19 4.72 8.65 -2.89
N ILE A 20 4.02 8.06 -3.85
CA ILE A 20 3.30 8.79 -4.89
C ILE A 20 1.81 8.78 -4.53
N THR A 21 1.26 9.95 -4.25
CA THR A 21 -0.17 10.16 -4.08
C THR A 21 -0.75 10.72 -5.37
N HIS A 22 -1.86 10.13 -5.84
CA HIS A 22 -2.58 10.62 -7.00
C HIS A 22 -3.70 11.56 -6.55
N THR A 23 -3.78 12.74 -7.16
CA THR A 23 -4.83 13.72 -6.89
C THR A 23 -6.19 13.25 -7.41
N ASN A 24 -6.18 12.50 -8.52
CA ASN A 24 -7.36 11.87 -9.09
C ASN A 24 -7.43 10.40 -8.66
N PRO A 25 -8.62 9.87 -8.34
CA PRO A 25 -8.78 8.44 -8.07
C PRO A 25 -8.31 7.61 -9.26
N VAL A 26 -7.41 6.66 -9.00
CA VAL A 26 -6.94 5.67 -9.98
C VAL A 26 -7.17 4.29 -9.42
N VAL A 27 -7.60 3.36 -10.27
CA VAL A 27 -7.71 1.94 -9.90
C VAL A 27 -6.35 1.30 -10.16
N PRO A 28 -5.58 0.90 -9.13
CA PRO A 28 -4.28 0.28 -9.35
C PRO A 28 -4.46 -1.11 -9.99
N VAL A 29 -3.78 -1.35 -11.10
CA VAL A 29 -3.63 -2.70 -11.66
C VAL A 29 -2.45 -3.35 -10.95
N LEU A 30 -2.75 -4.31 -10.07
CA LEU A 30 -1.73 -5.01 -9.30
C LEU A 30 -1.03 -6.04 -10.20
N VAL A 31 0.27 -5.89 -10.36
CA VAL A 31 1.12 -6.86 -11.07
C VAL A 31 1.81 -7.72 -10.02
N GLY A 32 1.49 -9.01 -9.97
CA GLY A 32 2.06 -9.94 -8.99
C GLY A 32 1.07 -11.00 -8.52
N PRO A 33 1.33 -11.64 -7.36
CA PRO A 33 0.42 -12.61 -6.76
C PRO A 33 -0.98 -12.03 -6.53
N GLN A 34 -2.00 -12.85 -6.77
CA GLN A 34 -3.39 -12.43 -6.60
C GLN A 34 -3.71 -12.10 -5.13
N ILE A 35 -4.50 -11.04 -4.90
CA ILE A 35 -5.07 -10.77 -3.57
C ILE A 35 -5.95 -11.95 -3.15
N PRO A 36 -5.78 -12.50 -1.92
CA PRO A 36 -6.62 -13.58 -1.42
C PRO A 36 -8.11 -13.23 -1.38
N ARG A 37 -9.01 -14.21 -1.43
CA ARG A 37 -10.45 -13.94 -1.32
C ARG A 37 -10.83 -13.50 0.09
N GLN A 38 -11.71 -12.51 0.22
CA GLN A 38 -12.18 -12.04 1.53
C GLN A 38 -13.11 -13.03 2.24
N GLU A 39 -13.87 -13.81 1.47
CA GLU A 39 -15.03 -14.58 1.94
C GLU A 39 -14.67 -15.83 2.76
N ARG A 40 -13.41 -16.30 2.66
CA ARG A 40 -12.97 -17.49 3.41
C ARG A 40 -12.26 -17.07 4.68
N GLU A 41 -12.63 -17.69 5.78
CA GLU A 41 -12.04 -17.41 7.09
C GLU A 41 -10.52 -17.61 7.09
N GLU A 42 -10.03 -18.69 6.47
CA GLU A 42 -8.61 -19.01 6.31
C GLU A 42 -7.81 -17.92 5.58
N THR A 43 -8.43 -17.19 4.66
CA THR A 43 -7.76 -16.16 3.85
C THR A 43 -8.05 -14.74 4.32
N ARG A 44 -8.95 -14.56 5.30
CA ARG A 44 -9.40 -13.24 5.78
C ARG A 44 -8.25 -12.41 6.34
N GLU A 45 -7.35 -13.00 7.13
CA GLU A 45 -6.20 -12.28 7.68
C GLU A 45 -5.24 -11.80 6.57
N ARG A 46 -4.93 -12.69 5.61
CA ARG A 46 -4.03 -12.36 4.50
C ARG A 46 -4.63 -11.29 3.59
N TYR A 47 -5.95 -11.37 3.34
CA TYR A 47 -6.70 -10.35 2.62
C TYR A 47 -6.59 -8.98 3.31
N SER A 48 -6.89 -8.92 4.61
CA SER A 48 -6.80 -7.67 5.39
C SER A 48 -5.39 -7.08 5.35
N ARG A 49 -4.35 -7.90 5.52
CA ARG A 49 -2.95 -7.45 5.43
C ARG A 49 -2.57 -6.91 4.05
N ALA A 50 -3.05 -7.54 2.98
CA ALA A 50 -2.83 -7.07 1.62
C ALA A 50 -3.50 -5.70 1.40
N LEU A 51 -4.76 -5.54 1.82
CA LEU A 51 -5.46 -4.26 1.73
C LEU A 51 -4.78 -3.16 2.54
N LEU A 52 -4.37 -3.45 3.78
CA LEU A 52 -3.63 -2.50 4.60
C LEU A 52 -2.32 -2.10 3.91
N THR A 53 -1.56 -3.05 3.38
CA THR A 53 -0.30 -2.76 2.68
C THR A 53 -0.51 -1.89 1.43
N LEU A 54 -1.58 -2.14 0.67
CA LEU A 54 -1.84 -1.46 -0.59
C LEU A 54 -2.51 -0.08 -0.42
N PHE A 55 -3.38 0.06 0.59
CA PHE A 55 -4.30 1.20 0.70
C PHE A 55 -4.18 1.96 2.02
N VAL A 56 -3.51 1.41 3.04
CA VAL A 56 -3.13 2.16 4.23
C VAL A 56 -1.67 2.56 4.05
N PRO A 57 -1.42 3.76 3.52
CA PRO A 57 -0.06 4.24 3.39
C PRO A 57 0.57 4.32 4.77
N TRP A 58 1.79 3.80 4.85
CA TRP A 58 2.72 4.00 5.96
C TRP A 58 3.14 5.47 6.00
N ARG A 59 2.21 6.35 6.40
CA ARG A 59 2.43 7.79 6.53
C ARG A 59 2.91 8.08 7.95
N SER A 60 3.89 8.98 8.08
CA SER A 60 3.90 9.85 9.26
C SER A 60 2.71 10.77 9.21
N VAL A 61 2.11 11.01 10.37
CA VAL A 61 1.08 12.04 10.59
C VAL A 61 1.57 13.39 10.09
#